data_AF-A0A060C5Y9-F1
#
_entry.id   AF-A0A060C5Y9-F1
#
_cell.length_a   1.000
_cell.length_b   1.000
_cell.length_c   1.000
_cell.angle_alpha   90.00
_cell.angle_beta   90.00
_cell.angle_gamma   90.00
#
_symmetry.space_group_name_H-M   'P 1'
#
loop_
_entity.id
_entity.type
_entity.pdbx_description
1 polymer ?
#
loop_
_entity_poly.entity_id
_entity_poly.type
_entity_poly.pdbx_seq_one_letter_code
_entity_poly.pdbx_strand_id
1 'polypeptide(L)'
;MEKDPERFPGFDAAVASAMTDEVERYFDAIVFDQGGTFADLFTAPLGFVNAVTAPYYGLDPDAFGDELEPVDLDPDQRPGFLTRLGFLAAFSSRELTSPILRGAFIEVGVLGVDIPADPGDGPIPPPDLDPRRDESRARGGANLGAR
;
A
#
# COMPACT_ATOMS: atom_id res chain seq x y z
N MET A 1 -7.44 0.13 11.43
CA MET A 1 -6.13 0.48 10.84
C MET A 1 -5.39 1.34 11.86
N GLU A 2 -4.30 0.87 12.44
CA GLU A 2 -3.50 1.65 13.40
C GLU A 2 -2.09 1.86 12.83
N LYS A 3 -1.53 3.07 13.02
CA LYS A 3 -0.18 3.44 12.61
C LYS A 3 0.60 4.00 13.79
N ASP A 4 1.92 3.89 13.72
CA ASP A 4 2.80 4.50 14.70
C ASP A 4 2.75 6.03 14.55
N PRO A 5 2.29 6.78 15.57
CA PRO A 5 2.17 8.23 15.50
C PRO A 5 3.52 8.95 15.40
N GLU A 6 4.63 8.34 15.86
CA GLU A 6 5.96 8.93 15.67
C GLU A 6 6.39 8.87 14.21
N ARG A 7 5.96 7.82 13.50
CA ARG A 7 6.33 7.59 12.10
C ARG A 7 5.34 8.21 11.11
N PHE A 8 4.06 8.26 11.48
CA PHE A 8 2.96 8.78 10.68
C PHE A 8 2.14 9.78 11.51
N PRO A 9 2.69 10.96 11.83
CA PRO A 9 2.05 11.92 12.73
C PRO A 9 0.73 12.49 12.20
N GLY A 10 0.50 12.44 10.88
CA GLY A 10 -0.75 12.85 10.25
C GLY A 10 -1.80 11.74 10.14
N PHE A 11 -1.50 10.51 10.58
CA PHE A 11 -2.43 9.40 10.53
C PHE A 11 -3.12 9.24 11.89
N ASP A 12 -4.34 9.74 12.00
CA ASP A 12 -5.17 9.60 13.19
C ASP A 12 -6.43 8.75 12.91
N ALA A 13 -7.30 8.63 13.91
CA ALA A 13 -8.53 7.86 13.79
C ALA A 13 -9.52 8.47 12.76
N ALA A 14 -9.50 9.80 12.57
CA ALA A 14 -10.37 10.46 11.60
C ALA A 14 -9.92 10.15 10.17
N VAL A 15 -8.60 10.18 9.91
CA VAL A 15 -8.02 9.75 8.64
C VAL A 15 -8.33 8.27 8.37
N ALA A 16 -8.15 7.40 9.36
CA ALA A 16 -8.46 5.98 9.22
C ALA A 16 -9.95 5.73 8.89
N SER A 17 -10.85 6.48 9.51
CA SER A 17 -12.29 6.43 9.20
C SER A 17 -12.55 6.90 7.77
N ALA A 18 -12.07 8.09 7.40
CA ALA A 18 -12.30 8.68 6.09
C ALA A 18 -11.78 7.78 4.94
N MET A 19 -10.63 7.13 5.13
CA MET A 19 -10.10 6.15 4.18
C MET A 19 -10.94 4.86 4.08
N THR A 20 -11.63 4.49 5.16
CA THR A 20 -12.57 3.35 5.15
C THR A 20 -13.82 3.71 4.38
N ASP A 21 -14.42 4.85 4.73
CA ASP A 21 -15.63 5.39 4.10
C ASP A 21 -15.42 5.62 2.60
N GLU A 22 -14.24 6.10 2.20
CA GLU A 22 -13.84 6.23 0.80
C GLU A 22 -13.97 4.91 0.03
N VAL A 23 -13.41 3.82 0.59
CA VAL A 23 -13.39 2.52 -0.09
C VAL A 23 -14.79 1.95 -0.16
N GLU A 24 -15.56 2.04 0.93
CA GLU A 24 -16.96 1.60 0.94
C GLU A 24 -17.77 2.34 -0.13
N ARG A 25 -17.65 3.68 -0.19
CA ARG A 25 -18.33 4.50 -1.19
C ARG A 25 -17.91 4.16 -2.61
N TYR A 26 -16.63 3.86 -2.84
CA TYR A 26 -16.12 3.42 -4.15
C TYR A 26 -16.78 2.12 -4.60
N PHE A 27 -16.87 1.11 -3.73
CA PHE A 27 -17.53 -0.15 -4.05
C PHE A 27 -19.02 0.08 -4.34
N ASP A 28 -19.70 0.91 -3.53
CA ASP A 28 -21.10 1.24 -3.76
C ASP A 28 -21.31 1.91 -5.13
N ALA A 29 -20.42 2.82 -5.51
CA ALA A 29 -20.49 3.51 -6.78
C ALA A 29 -20.35 2.56 -7.97
N ILE A 30 -19.34 1.69 -7.94
CA ILE A 30 -19.06 0.80 -9.07
C ILE A 30 -20.12 -0.30 -9.15
N VAL A 31 -20.44 -0.96 -8.03
CA VAL A 31 -21.27 -2.16 -8.02
C VAL A 31 -22.76 -1.81 -8.08
N PHE A 32 -23.21 -0.86 -7.28
CA PHE A 32 -24.65 -0.59 -7.11
C PHE A 32 -25.13 0.62 -7.91
N ASP A 33 -24.39 1.73 -7.91
CA ASP A 33 -24.83 2.95 -8.61
C ASP A 33 -24.67 2.82 -10.14
N GLN A 34 -23.54 2.26 -10.59
CA GLN A 34 -23.20 2.17 -12.02
C GLN A 34 -23.54 0.81 -12.64
N GLY A 35 -23.74 -0.24 -11.83
CA GLY A 35 -23.89 -1.60 -12.35
C GLY A 35 -22.65 -2.08 -13.11
N GLY A 36 -21.47 -1.65 -12.66
CA GLY A 36 -20.17 -1.95 -13.25
C GLY A 36 -19.81 -3.43 -13.18
N THR A 37 -18.80 -3.79 -13.94
CA THR A 37 -18.25 -5.15 -13.98
C THR A 37 -17.21 -5.36 -12.91
N PHE A 38 -16.85 -6.62 -12.67
CA PHE A 38 -15.71 -6.95 -11.81
C PHE A 38 -14.41 -6.31 -12.30
N ALA A 39 -14.22 -6.15 -13.61
CA ALA A 39 -13.03 -5.49 -14.16
C ALA A 39 -12.97 -4.01 -13.77
N ASP A 40 -14.12 -3.33 -13.71
CA ASP A 40 -14.20 -1.90 -13.40
C ASP A 40 -13.72 -1.60 -11.97
N LEU A 41 -13.86 -2.54 -11.03
CA LEU A 41 -13.29 -2.43 -9.69
C LEU A 41 -11.75 -2.30 -9.69
N PHE A 42 -11.07 -2.76 -10.74
CA PHE A 42 -9.62 -2.73 -10.84
C PHE A 42 -9.09 -1.69 -11.84
N THR A 43 -9.97 -1.11 -12.66
CA THR A 43 -9.56 -0.19 -13.73
C THR A 43 -10.17 1.20 -13.60
N ALA A 44 -11.32 1.36 -12.94
CA ALA A 44 -12.01 2.64 -12.88
C ALA A 44 -11.17 3.68 -12.08
N PRO A 45 -10.83 4.83 -12.67
CA PRO A 45 -10.05 5.88 -12.02
C PRO A 45 -10.92 6.78 -11.12
N LEU A 46 -12.01 6.26 -10.56
CA LEU A 46 -12.93 7.01 -9.71
C LEU A 46 -12.45 7.00 -8.25
N GLY A 47 -12.27 8.16 -7.64
CA GLY A 47 -12.02 8.34 -6.21
C GLY A 47 -13.20 8.98 -5.51
N PHE A 48 -13.25 8.83 -4.19
CA PHE A 48 -14.17 9.57 -3.32
C PHE A 48 -13.34 10.36 -2.32
N VAL A 49 -13.44 11.68 -2.39
CA VAL A 49 -12.50 12.58 -1.70
C VAL A 49 -13.26 13.58 -0.86
N ASN A 50 -12.77 13.83 0.35
CA ASN A 50 -13.19 14.92 1.21
C ASN A 50 -11.96 15.73 1.66
N ALA A 51 -12.15 16.75 2.50
CA ALA A 51 -11.05 17.58 3.00
C ALA A 51 -9.95 16.76 3.71
N VAL A 52 -10.30 15.64 4.34
CA VAL A 52 -9.37 14.76 5.06
C VAL A 52 -8.51 13.93 4.09
N THR A 53 -9.11 13.39 3.03
CA THR A 53 -8.41 12.50 2.07
C THR A 53 -7.74 13.25 0.91
N ALA A 54 -8.16 14.48 0.60
CA ALA A 54 -7.63 15.30 -0.49
C ALA A 54 -6.09 15.42 -0.50
N PRO A 55 -5.41 15.73 0.63
CA PRO A 55 -3.95 15.87 0.64
C PRO A 55 -3.21 14.59 0.22
N TYR A 56 -3.78 13.41 0.49
CA TYR A 56 -3.17 12.12 0.13
C TYR A 56 -3.28 11.80 -1.36
N TYR A 57 -4.19 12.46 -2.06
CA TYR A 57 -4.31 12.43 -3.51
C TYR A 57 -3.57 13.58 -4.21
N GLY A 58 -2.90 14.45 -3.45
CA GLY A 58 -2.25 15.65 -4.00
C GLY A 58 -3.23 16.74 -4.42
N LEU A 59 -4.46 16.70 -3.87
CA LEU A 59 -5.50 17.67 -4.09
C LEU A 59 -5.52 18.70 -2.95
N ASP A 60 -6.03 19.89 -3.24
CA ASP A 60 -6.16 20.97 -2.27
C ASP A 60 -7.34 20.69 -1.32
N PRO A 61 -7.12 20.53 0.00
CA PRO A 61 -8.20 20.25 0.95
C PRO A 61 -9.23 21.39 1.04
N ASP A 62 -8.85 22.64 0.76
CA ASP A 62 -9.76 23.78 0.83
C ASP A 62 -10.83 23.76 -0.27
N ALA A 63 -10.65 22.91 -1.29
CA ALA A 63 -11.63 22.67 -2.35
C ALA A 63 -12.71 21.64 -1.98
N PHE A 64 -12.59 20.97 -0.84
CA PHE A 64 -13.49 19.89 -0.41
C PHE A 64 -14.13 20.16 0.94
N GLY A 65 -15.33 19.63 1.14
CA GLY A 65 -16.02 19.64 2.43
C GLY A 65 -15.75 18.39 3.27
N ASP A 66 -16.59 18.16 4.28
CA ASP A 66 -16.55 16.95 5.11
C ASP A 66 -17.11 15.72 4.36
N GLU A 67 -18.02 15.95 3.41
CA GLU A 67 -18.67 14.90 2.61
C GLU A 67 -17.74 14.34 1.53
N LEU A 68 -17.90 13.06 1.21
CA LEU A 68 -17.16 12.41 0.15
C LEU A 68 -17.75 12.75 -1.22
N GLU A 69 -16.95 13.39 -2.06
CA GLU A 69 -17.31 13.78 -3.42
C GLU A 69 -16.61 12.89 -4.45
N PRO A 70 -17.30 12.50 -5.54
CA PRO A 70 -16.68 11.73 -6.61
C PRO A 70 -15.65 12.59 -7.36
N VAL A 71 -14.45 12.06 -7.57
CA VAL A 71 -13.36 12.72 -8.29
C VAL A 71 -12.76 11.77 -9.31
N ASP A 72 -12.54 12.26 -10.53
CA ASP A 72 -11.73 11.56 -11.52
C ASP A 72 -10.24 11.70 -11.16
N LEU A 73 -9.62 10.59 -10.78
CA LEU A 73 -8.19 10.52 -10.49
C LEU A 73 -7.39 10.24 -11.76
N ASP A 74 -6.08 10.47 -11.71
CA ASP A 74 -5.18 10.13 -12.82
C ASP A 74 -5.20 8.61 -13.07
N PRO A 75 -5.69 8.12 -14.22
CA PRO A 75 -5.79 6.68 -14.51
C PRO A 75 -4.44 5.98 -14.60
N ASP A 76 -3.36 6.70 -14.91
CA ASP A 76 -2.01 6.12 -14.99
C ASP A 76 -1.41 5.89 -13.59
N GLN A 77 -1.90 6.59 -12.57
CA GLN A 77 -1.43 6.47 -11.19
C GLN A 77 -2.41 5.73 -10.28
N ARG A 78 -3.70 5.90 -10.53
CA ARG A 78 -4.80 5.52 -9.65
C ARG A 78 -5.86 4.67 -10.37
N PRO A 79 -5.48 3.57 -11.06
CA PRO A 79 -6.46 2.62 -11.56
C PRO A 79 -7.04 1.79 -10.41
N GLY A 80 -8.37 1.81 -10.28
CA GLY A 80 -9.13 0.87 -9.46
C GLY A 80 -8.85 0.86 -7.95
N PHE A 81 -9.46 -0.13 -7.28
CA PHE A 81 -9.50 -0.21 -5.82
C PHE A 81 -8.12 -0.45 -5.18
N LEU A 82 -7.23 -1.17 -5.86
CA LEU A 82 -5.89 -1.52 -5.34
C LEU A 82 -4.98 -0.29 -5.15
N THR A 83 -5.41 0.88 -5.62
CA THR A 83 -4.70 2.15 -5.50
C THR A 83 -5.43 3.18 -4.62
N ARG A 84 -6.54 2.78 -3.96
CA ARG A 84 -7.28 3.61 -3.00
C ARG A 84 -6.59 3.67 -1.64
N LEU A 85 -6.77 4.77 -0.91
CA LEU A 85 -6.05 5.01 0.34
C LEU A 85 -6.36 3.95 1.40
N GLY A 86 -7.65 3.60 1.58
CA GLY A 86 -8.06 2.58 2.55
C GLY A 86 -7.40 1.23 2.29
N PHE A 87 -7.33 0.79 1.04
CA PHE A 87 -6.61 -0.43 0.68
C PHE A 87 -5.11 -0.31 0.99
N LEU A 88 -4.46 0.77 0.55
CA LEU A 88 -3.03 0.98 0.76
C LEU A 88 -2.65 1.05 2.25
N ALA A 89 -3.52 1.63 3.08
CA ALA A 89 -3.36 1.76 4.52
C ALA A 89 -3.65 0.44 5.26
N ALA A 90 -4.70 -0.28 4.87
CA ALA A 90 -5.07 -1.57 5.46
C ALA A 90 -3.99 -2.64 5.23
N PHE A 91 -3.44 -2.70 4.01
CA PHE A 91 -2.39 -3.66 3.64
C PHE A 91 -0.99 -3.07 3.82
N SER A 92 -0.75 -2.46 4.97
CA SER A 92 0.58 -2.01 5.39
C SER A 92 0.78 -2.24 6.89
N SER A 93 2.04 -2.31 7.34
CA SER A 93 2.31 -2.50 8.76
C SER A 93 2.09 -1.20 9.53
N ARG A 94 2.19 -1.27 10.86
CA ARG A 94 2.07 -0.09 11.74
C ARG A 94 3.17 0.94 11.49
N GLU A 95 4.36 0.49 11.09
CA GLU A 95 5.57 1.32 10.99
C GLU A 95 5.97 1.64 9.54
N LEU A 96 5.55 0.82 8.56
CA LEU A 96 6.04 0.90 7.18
C LEU A 96 4.95 0.55 6.16
N THR A 97 5.08 1.12 4.96
CA THR A 97 4.40 0.59 3.78
C THR A 97 4.87 -0.84 3.49
N SER A 98 3.99 -1.73 3.06
CA SER A 98 4.33 -3.14 2.79
C SER A 98 3.83 -3.59 1.42
N PRO A 99 4.71 -3.66 0.39
CA PRO A 99 4.35 -4.30 -0.86
C PRO A 99 4.09 -5.81 -0.67
N ILE A 100 4.71 -6.44 0.34
CA ILE A 100 4.53 -7.85 0.66
C ILE A 100 3.08 -8.13 1.09
N LEU A 101 2.53 -7.33 2.01
CA LEU A 101 1.14 -7.52 2.47
C LEU A 101 0.12 -7.26 1.35
N ARG A 102 0.38 -6.29 0.47
CA ARG A 102 -0.48 -6.03 -0.70
C ARG A 102 -0.40 -7.16 -1.71
N GLY A 103 0.79 -7.69 -1.98
CA GLY A 103 1.00 -8.84 -2.84
C GLY A 103 0.28 -10.09 -2.32
N ALA A 104 0.41 -10.38 -1.02
CA ALA A 104 -0.27 -11.50 -0.38
C ALA A 104 -1.80 -11.41 -0.51
N PHE A 105 -2.37 -10.21 -0.37
CA PHE A 105 -3.80 -10.02 -0.63
C PHE A 105 -4.18 -10.33 -2.08
N ILE A 106 -3.39 -9.89 -3.06
CA ILE A 106 -3.68 -10.17 -4.47
C ILE A 106 -3.60 -11.67 -4.74
N GLU A 107 -2.55 -12.33 -4.24
CA GLU A 107 -2.31 -13.75 -4.45
C GLU A 107 -3.42 -14.62 -3.84
N VAL A 108 -3.77 -14.39 -2.57
CA VAL A 108 -4.78 -15.19 -1.87
C VAL A 108 -6.20 -14.74 -2.20
N GLY A 109 -6.47 -13.44 -2.09
CA GLY A 109 -7.82 -12.87 -2.18
C GLY A 109 -8.34 -12.68 -3.61
N VAL A 110 -7.45 -12.43 -4.58
CA VAL A 110 -7.85 -12.17 -5.97
C VAL A 110 -7.56 -13.38 -6.86
N LEU A 111 -6.36 -13.96 -6.77
CA LEU A 111 -5.96 -15.09 -7.62
C LEU A 111 -6.35 -16.46 -7.05
N GLY A 112 -6.73 -16.53 -5.77
CA GLY A 112 -7.12 -17.79 -5.11
C GLY A 112 -5.95 -18.76 -4.96
N VAL A 113 -4.72 -18.26 -4.88
CA VAL A 113 -3.53 -19.06 -4.64
C VAL A 113 -3.43 -19.36 -3.15
N ASP A 114 -3.28 -20.64 -2.83
CA ASP A 114 -3.00 -21.10 -1.47
C ASP A 114 -1.51 -20.93 -1.19
N ILE A 115 -1.16 -19.96 -0.34
CA ILE A 115 0.21 -19.77 0.13
C ILE A 115 0.39 -20.64 1.37
N PRO A 116 1.16 -21.75 1.29
CA PRO A 116 1.41 -22.57 2.46
C PRO A 116 2.09 -21.73 3.54
N ALA A 117 1.68 -21.91 4.79
CA ALA A 117 2.34 -21.28 5.93
C ALA A 117 3.85 -21.54 5.88
N ASP A 118 4.66 -20.53 6.20
CA ASP A 118 6.11 -20.68 6.27
C ASP A 118 6.43 -21.89 7.18
N PRO A 119 7.15 -22.91 6.70
CA PRO A 119 7.57 -24.03 7.55
C PRO A 119 8.48 -23.60 8.72
N GLY A 120 8.89 -22.33 8.79
CA GLY A 120 9.87 -21.77 9.72
C GLY A 120 9.31 -21.08 10.97
N ASP A 121 8.60 -21.80 11.84
CA ASP A 121 8.61 -21.49 13.29
C ASP A 121 9.87 -22.07 13.98
N GLY A 122 10.78 -22.67 13.20
CA GLY A 122 12.10 -23.12 13.65
C GLY A 122 13.12 -21.97 13.59
N PRO A 123 14.16 -21.98 14.44
CA PRO A 123 15.21 -20.97 14.38
C PRO A 123 15.82 -20.93 12.98
N ILE A 124 15.71 -19.77 12.32
CA ILE A 124 16.43 -19.50 11.07
C ILE A 124 17.91 -19.72 11.39
N PRO A 125 18.57 -20.72 10.79
CA PRO A 125 19.98 -20.92 11.02
C PRO A 125 20.70 -19.63 10.58
N PRO A 126 21.70 -19.17 11.35
CA PRO A 126 22.46 -17.99 10.95
C PRO A 126 22.93 -18.19 9.51
N PRO A 127 22.90 -17.12 8.68
CA PRO A 127 23.38 -17.21 7.31
C PRO A 127 24.79 -17.81 7.34
N ASP A 128 25.06 -18.76 6.45
CA ASP A 128 26.38 -19.39 6.33
C ASP A 128 27.36 -18.30 5.91
N LEU A 129 28.05 -17.71 6.90
CA LEU A 129 29.13 -16.78 6.69
C LEU A 129 30.29 -17.59 6.15
N ASP A 130 30.34 -17.80 4.83
CA ASP A 130 31.55 -18.31 4.18
C ASP A 130 32.70 -17.37 4.56
N PRO A 131 33.70 -17.83 5.35
CA PRO A 131 34.81 -17.00 5.80
C PRO A 131 35.58 -16.39 4.61
N ARG A 132 35.48 -16.98 3.41
CA ARG A 132 36.13 -16.51 2.19
C ARG A 132 35.41 -15.35 1.51
N ARG A 133 34.14 -15.09 1.85
CA ARG A 133 33.35 -13.99 1.29
C ARG A 133 33.75 -12.63 1.87
N ASP A 134 34.23 -12.63 3.12
CA ASP A 134 34.80 -11.44 3.76
C ASP A 134 36.22 -11.15 3.28
N GLU A 135 37.01 -12.19 2.98
CA GLU A 135 38.36 -12.02 2.45
C GLU A 135 38.40 -11.39 1.04
N SER A 136 37.42 -11.70 0.19
CA SER A 136 37.33 -11.10 -1.15
C SER A 136 36.93 -9.63 -1.10
N ARG A 137 36.19 -9.21 -0.07
CA ARG A 137 35.84 -7.80 0.17
C ARG A 137 37.00 -7.01 0.82
N ALA A 138 37.81 -7.66 1.65
CA ALA A 138 39.02 -7.07 2.22
C ALA A 138 40.16 -6.91 1.19
N ARG A 139 40.29 -7.81 0.21
CA ARG A 139 41.31 -7.71 -0.85
C ARG A 139 40.94 -6.74 -1.99
N GLY A 140 39.65 -6.47 -2.21
CA GLY A 140 39.19 -5.53 -3.24
C GLY A 140 39.41 -4.04 -2.91
N GLY A 141 39.69 -3.70 -1.64
CA GLY A 141 39.91 -2.31 -1.19
C GLY A 141 41.35 -1.80 -1.28
N ALA A 142 42.31 -2.65 -1.64
CA ALA A 142 43.75 -2.34 -1.54
C ALA A 142 44.43 -2.04 -2.88
N ASN A 143 43.71 -1.56 -3.90
CA ASN A 143 44.33 -1.17 -5.17
C ASN A 143 43.68 0.05 -5.84
N LEU A 144 43.56 1.14 -5.08
CA LEU A 144 43.35 2.48 -5.64
C LEU A 144 44.39 3.44 -5.04
N GLY A 145 45.63 3.33 -5.51
CA GLY A 145 46.72 4.21 -5.12
C GLY A 145 48.00 3.94 -5.90
N ALA A 146 48.37 4.89 -6.77
CA ALA A 146 49.64 5.04 -7.49
C ALA A 146 49.88 4.16 -8.73
N ARG A 147 49.55 4.69 -9.92
CA ARG A 147 50.50 5.40 -10.81
C ARG A 147 49.80 5.88 -12.09
#